data_AF-A0A849R4K9-F1
#
_entry.id   AF-A0A849R4K9-F1
#
_cell.length_a   1.000
_cell.length_b   1.000
_cell.length_c   1.000
_cell.angle_alpha   90.00
_cell.angle_beta   90.00
_cell.angle_gamma   90.00
#
_symmetry.space_group_name_H-M   'P 1'
#
loop_
_entity.id
_entity.type
_entity.pdbx_description
1 polymer ?
#
loop_
_entity_poly.entity_id
_entity_poly.type
_entity_poly.pdbx_seq_one_letter_code
_entity_poly.pdbx_strand_id
1 'polypeptide(L)' 'MAEHSVNKVALVTGSSRGIGRAIAVELAKRGFSVVINNDEKPQEKIEVM' A
#
# COMPACT_ATOMS: atom_id res chain seq x y z
N MET A 1 11.23 4.03 -32.75
CA MET A 1 10.69 2.92 -31.94
C MET A 1 10.38 3.50 -30.57
N ALA A 2 9.11 3.58 -30.16
CA ALA A 2 8.76 4.15 -28.86
C ALA A 2 9.01 3.12 -27.76
N GLU A 3 9.84 3.47 -26.78
CA GLU A 3 10.03 2.64 -25.58
C GLU A 3 8.69 2.44 -24.84
N HIS A 4 8.25 1.19 -24.72
CA HIS A 4 7.18 0.85 -23.77
C HIS A 4 7.80 0.73 -22.38
N SER A 5 8.00 1.85 -21.69
CA SER A 5 8.30 1.84 -20.26
C SER A 5 7.01 1.50 -19.50
N VAL A 6 6.71 0.21 -19.38
CA VAL A 6 5.59 -0.23 -18.55
C VAL A 6 5.98 0.02 -17.09
N ASN A 7 5.44 1.08 -16.50
CA ASN A 7 5.55 1.30 -15.06
C ASN A 7 5.03 0.05 -14.34
N LYS A 8 5.89 -0.57 -13.53
CA LYS A 8 5.54 -1.80 -12.83
C LYS A 8 4.46 -1.48 -11.79
N VAL A 9 3.39 -2.26 -11.80
CA VAL A 9 2.26 -2.09 -10.86
C VAL A 9 2.36 -3.13 -9.76
N ALA A 10 2.13 -2.73 -8.51
CA ALA A 10 2.08 -3.63 -7.36
C ALA A 10 0.76 -3.48 -6.59
N LEU A 11 0.06 -4.58 -6.37
CA LEU A 11 -1.10 -4.66 -5.47
C LEU A 11 -0.63 -5.12 -4.08
N VAL A 12 -0.88 -4.31 -3.05
CA VAL A 12 -0.51 -4.62 -1.66
C VAL A 12 -1.75 -4.66 -0.77
N THR A 13 -2.09 -5.87 -0.31
CA THR A 13 -3.16 -6.11 0.68
C THR A 13 -2.63 -5.96 2.11
N GLY A 14 -3.50 -5.69 3.09
CA GLY A 14 -3.10 -5.54 4.48
C GLY A 14 -2.14 -4.36 4.73
N SER A 15 -2.26 -3.31 3.92
CA SER A 15 -1.31 -2.19 3.84
C SER A 15 -1.64 -1.01 4.77
N SER A 16 -2.66 -1.13 5.63
CA SER A 16 -3.05 -0.06 6.56
C SER A 16 -2.03 0.17 7.69
N ARG A 17 -1.29 -0.87 8.09
CA ARG A 17 -0.31 -0.81 9.20
C ARG A 17 0.80 -1.84 9.06
N GLY A 18 1.80 -1.73 9.94
CA GLY A 18 2.88 -2.71 10.07
C GLY A 18 3.66 -2.95 8.77
N ILE A 19 3.90 -4.24 8.49
CA ILE A 19 4.75 -4.68 7.38
C ILE A 19 4.14 -4.32 6.02
N GLY A 20 2.81 -4.49 5.84
CA GLY A 20 2.16 -4.19 4.58
C GLY A 20 2.31 -2.72 4.18
N ARG A 21 2.21 -1.80 5.16
CA ARG A 21 2.47 -0.37 4.94
C ARG A 21 3.93 -0.11 4.54
N ALA A 22 4.88 -0.73 5.24
CA ALA A 22 6.30 -0.55 4.95
C ALA A 22 6.65 -1.03 3.53
N ILE A 23 6.11 -2.17 3.10
CA ILE A 23 6.29 -2.70 1.75
C ILE A 23 5.68 -1.77 0.69
N ALA A 24 4.45 -1.29 0.89
CA ALA A 24 3.80 -0.38 -0.04
C ALA A 24 4.61 0.92 -0.24
N VAL A 25 5.12 1.49 0.85
CA VAL A 25 5.97 2.70 0.80
C VAL A 25 7.29 2.44 0.06
N GLU A 26 7.95 1.32 0.33
CA GLU A 26 9.21 0.98 -0.32
C GLU A 26 9.04 0.73 -1.82
N LEU A 27 7.96 0.06 -2.25
CA LEU A 27 7.64 -0.14 -3.66
C LEU A 27 7.40 1.19 -4.38
N ALA A 28 6.64 2.11 -3.76
CA ALA A 28 6.41 3.44 -4.32
C ALA A 28 7.72 4.21 -4.49
N LYS A 29 8.64 4.17 -3.51
CA LYS A 29 9.97 4.79 -3.60
C LYS A 29 10.81 4.23 -4.74
N ARG A 30 10.61 2.97 -5.11
CA ARG A 30 11.30 2.30 -6.23
C ARG A 30 10.65 2.57 -7.59
N GLY A 31 9.63 3.43 -7.64
CA GLY A 31 8.97 3.85 -8.89
C GLY A 31 7.84 2.92 -9.34
N PHE A 32 7.32 2.07 -8.45
CA PHE A 32 6.13 1.29 -8.76
C PHE A 32 4.87 2.15 -8.61
N SER A 33 3.90 1.92 -9.50
CA SER A 33 2.52 2.33 -9.25
C SER A 33 1.92 1.35 -8.23
N VAL A 34 1.59 1.81 -7.04
CA VAL A 34 1.12 0.94 -5.96
C VAL A 34 -0.38 1.09 -5.76
N VAL A 35 -1.10 -0.02 -5.84
CA VAL A 35 -2.51 -0.13 -5.46
C VAL A 35 -2.57 -0.75 -4.07
N ILE A 36 -3.31 -0.12 -3.16
CA ILE A 36 -3.48 -0.57 -1.78
C ILE A 36 -4.91 -1.03 -1.54
N ASN A 37 -5.07 -2.14 -0.82
CA ASN A 37 -6.37 -2.62 -0.35
C ASN A 37 -6.26 -3.05 1.12
N ASN A 38 -7.21 -2.61 1.95
CA ASN A 38 -7.31 -3.06 3.32
C ASN A 38 -8.78 -3.10 3.76
N ASP A 39 -9.13 -4.08 4.59
CA ASP A 39 -10.42 -4.12 5.28
C ASP A 39 -10.35 -3.16 6.47
N GLU A 40 -10.76 -1.91 6.25
CA GLU A 40 -10.98 -0.96 7.35
C GLU A 40 -12.35 -1.23 7.98
N LYS A 41 -12.34 -1.91 9.14
CA LYS A 41 -13.46 -1.79 10.08
C LYS A 41 -13.31 -0.46 10.82
N PRO A 42 -14.39 0.31 11.05
CA PRO A 42 -14.33 1.51 11.88
C PRO A 42 -13.66 1.15 13.20
N GLN A 43 -12.57 1.85 13.52
CA GLN A 43 -11.83 1.61 14.74
C GLN A 43 -12.69 2.11 15.91
N GLU A 44 -13.38 1.21 16.62
CA GLU A 44 -13.99 1.56 17.90
C GLU A 44 -12.88 2.04 18.84
N LYS A 45 -12.93 3.32 19.23
CA LYS A 45 -12.06 3.86 20.26
C LYS A 45 -12.44 3.19 21.57
N ILE A 46 -11.53 2.41 22.11
CA ILE A 46 -11.62 1.94 23.49
C ILE A 46 -11.15 3.13 24.35
N GLU A 47 -12.11 3.86 24.91
CA GLU A 47 -11.81 4.82 25.98
C GLU A 47 -11.56 4.02 27.26
N VAL A 48 -10.36 4.12 27.80
CA VAL A 48 -10.01 3.56 29.11
C VAL A 48 -10.07 4.71 30.11
N MET A 49 -10.98 4.60 31.09
CA MET A 49 -11.13 5.54 32.21
C MET A 49 -10.07 5.29 33.29
#